data_AF-A0A2I1EXK1-F1
#
_entry.id   AF-A0A2I1EXK1-F1
#
_cell.length_a   1.000
_cell.length_b   1.000
_cell.length_c   1.000
_cell.angle_alpha   90.00
_cell.angle_beta   90.00
_cell.angle_gamma   90.00
#
_symmetry.space_group_name_H-M   'P 1'
#
loop_
_entity.id
_entity.type
_entity.pdbx_description
1 polymer ?
#
loop_
_entity_poly.entity_id
_entity_poly.type
_entity_poly.pdbx_seq_one_letter_code
_entity_poly.pdbx_strand_id
1 'polypeptide(L)' 'MGGRKGPLFTKEIDNIIMELMKKCGHLPKPYVKVREAIPQYTSKQIRQRWISRFDPRRNLNYA' A
#
# COMPACT_ATOMS: atom_id res chain seq x y z
N MET A 1 16.74 -17.16 -14.17
CA MET A 1 15.60 -17.44 -13.26
C MET A 1 14.73 -16.19 -13.10
N GLY A 2 13.99 -15.80 -14.14
CA GLY A 2 13.10 -14.63 -14.11
C GLY A 2 11.73 -15.02 -13.57
N GLY A 3 11.62 -15.28 -12.27
CA GLY A 3 10.34 -15.61 -11.65
C GLY A 3 9.37 -14.45 -11.84
N ARG A 4 8.36 -14.65 -12.70
CA ARG A 4 7.20 -13.77 -12.86
C ARG A 4 6.53 -13.68 -11.48
N LYS A 5 6.88 -12.66 -10.70
CA LYS A 5 6.15 -12.33 -9.47
C LYS A 5 4.76 -11.91 -9.92
N GLY A 6 3.77 -12.79 -9.72
CA GLY A 6 2.36 -12.43 -9.85
C GLY A 6 2.04 -11.18 -9.03
N PRO A 7 0.90 -10.53 -9.27
CA PRO A 7 0.58 -9.29 -8.58
C PRO A 7 0.55 -9.51 -7.07
N LEU A 8 1.54 -8.92 -6.36
CA LEU A 8 1.55 -8.89 -4.89
C LEU A 8 0.24 -8.29 -4.34
N PHE A 9 -0.29 -7.32 -5.08
CA PHE A 9 -1.50 -6.54 -4.90
C PHE A 9 -2.77 -7.10 -5.57
N THR A 10 -3.74 -7.70 -4.88
CA THR A 10 -5.09 -7.89 -5.44
C THR A 10 -5.94 -6.63 -5.27
N LYS A 11 -6.97 -6.46 -6.13
CA LYS A 11 -7.90 -5.30 -6.06
C LYS A 11 -8.60 -5.21 -4.69
N GLU A 12 -8.94 -6.34 -4.10
CA GLU A 12 -9.56 -6.41 -2.78
C GLU A 12 -8.66 -5.83 -1.70
N ILE A 13 -7.39 -6.24 -1.67
CA ILE A 13 -6.43 -5.69 -0.71
C ILE A 13 -6.23 -4.19 -0.94
N ASP A 14 -6.17 -3.75 -2.18
CA ASP A 14 -6.06 -2.32 -2.45
C ASP A 14 -7.25 -1.50 -1.94
N ASN A 15 -8.47 -2.04 -2.04
CA ASN A 15 -9.66 -1.42 -1.47
C ASN A 15 -9.54 -1.32 0.05
N ILE A 16 -9.10 -2.40 0.71
CA ILE A 16 -8.88 -2.42 2.16
C ILE A 16 -7.83 -1.37 2.57
N ILE A 17 -6.70 -1.30 1.87
CA ILE A 17 -5.66 -0.29 2.11
C ILE A 17 -6.25 1.11 1.96
N MET A 18 -7.04 1.36 0.91
CA MET A 18 -7.65 2.67 0.65
C MET A 18 -8.65 3.07 1.75
N GLU A 19 -9.54 2.17 2.15
CA GLU A 19 -10.51 2.46 3.21
C GLU A 19 -9.84 2.71 4.55
N LEU A 20 -8.85 1.88 4.91
CA LEU A 20 -8.12 2.04 6.15
C LEU A 20 -7.23 3.28 6.15
N MET A 21 -6.64 3.66 5.01
CA MET A 21 -5.90 4.91 4.88
C MET A 21 -6.81 6.14 4.97
N LYS A 22 -8.04 6.09 4.43
CA LYS A 22 -9.00 7.17 4.65
C LYS A 22 -9.36 7.33 6.13
N LYS A 23 -9.54 6.21 6.85
CA LYS A 23 -9.92 6.22 8.28
C LYS A 23 -8.75 6.53 9.22
N CYS A 24 -7.56 5.99 8.95
CA CYS A 24 -6.43 6.00 9.87
C CYS A 24 -5.22 6.79 9.34
N GLY A 25 -5.26 7.33 8.13
CA GLY A 25 -4.12 8.00 7.47
C GLY A 25 -3.58 9.23 8.22
N HIS A 26 -4.40 9.84 9.07
CA HIS A 26 -4.01 10.96 9.93
C HIS A 26 -3.25 10.53 11.20
N LEU A 27 -3.21 9.24 11.52
CA LEU A 27 -2.52 8.71 12.70
C LEU A 27 -0.99 8.69 12.48
N PRO A 28 -0.18 8.67 13.55
CA PRO A 28 1.29 8.67 13.43
C PRO A 28 1.89 7.41 12.79
N LYS A 29 1.17 6.28 12.80
CA LYS A 29 1.62 5.00 12.22
C LYS A 29 0.51 4.32 11.41
N PRO A 30 0.02 4.92 10.31
CA PRO A 30 -1.18 4.46 9.62
C PRO A 30 -0.94 3.08 8.99
N TYR A 31 0.24 2.85 8.41
CA TYR A 31 0.62 1.57 7.79
C TYR A 31 0.75 0.40 8.78
N VAL A 32 1.00 0.68 10.06
CA VAL A 32 1.02 -0.37 11.09
C VAL A 32 -0.41 -0.82 11.35
N LYS A 33 -1.34 0.13 11.45
CA LYS A 33 -2.77 -0.15 11.62
C LYS A 33 -3.39 -0.87 10.43
N VAL A 34 -2.97 -0.52 9.21
CA VAL A 34 -3.37 -1.28 8.01
C VAL A 34 -2.82 -2.71 8.04
N ARG A 35 -1.57 -2.91 8.47
CA ARG A 35 -0.98 -4.25 8.63
C ARG A 35 -1.78 -5.11 9.62
N GLU A 36 -2.37 -4.55 10.68
CA GLU A 36 -3.21 -5.31 11.61
C GLU A 36 -4.41 -5.94 10.90
N ALA A 37 -4.98 -5.26 9.90
CA ALA A 37 -6.08 -5.78 9.08
C ALA A 37 -5.63 -6.74 7.97
N ILE A 38 -4.44 -6.54 7.41
CA ILE A 38 -3.86 -7.37 6.34
C ILE A 38 -2.45 -7.86 6.72
N PRO A 39 -2.34 -8.77 7.71
CA PRO A 39 -1.05 -9.19 8.29
C PRO A 39 -0.16 -9.94 7.28
N GLN A 40 -0.74 -10.40 6.17
CA GLN A 40 -0.02 -11.01 5.06
C GLN A 40 0.98 -10.04 4.38
N TYR A 41 0.84 -8.72 4.58
CA TYR A 41 1.77 -7.72 4.06
C TYR A 41 2.46 -6.97 5.18
N THR A 42 3.75 -6.68 4.97
CA THR A 42 4.51 -5.81 5.85
C THR A 42 4.10 -4.35 5.66
N SER A 43 4.24 -3.53 6.71
CA SER A 43 3.98 -2.08 6.64
C SER A 43 4.79 -1.38 5.54
N LYS A 44 6.00 -1.90 5.22
CA LYS A 44 6.83 -1.41 4.10
C LYS A 44 6.17 -1.68 2.75
N GLN A 45 5.65 -2.89 2.53
CA GLN A 45 4.95 -3.24 1.29
C GLN A 45 3.67 -2.42 1.13
N ILE A 46 2.88 -2.27 2.21
CA ILE A 46 1.66 -1.45 2.19
C ILE A 46 1.99 0.01 1.86
N ARG A 47 3.04 0.59 2.48
CA ARG A 47 3.50 1.94 2.16
C ARG A 47 3.92 2.09 0.71
N GLN A 48 4.72 1.17 0.20
CA GLN A 48 5.13 1.17 -1.21
C GLN A 48 3.92 1.05 -2.14
N ARG A 49 2.93 0.21 -1.82
CA ARG A 49 1.70 0.08 -2.59
C ARG A 49 0.87 1.36 -2.59
N TRP A 50 0.72 1.99 -1.42
CA TRP A 50 0.02 3.26 -1.25
C TRP A 50 0.68 4.35 -2.10
N ILE A 51 1.99 4.55 -1.93
CA ILE A 51 2.76 5.51 -2.72
C ILE A 51 2.66 5.18 -4.21
N SER A 52 2.68 3.89 -4.54
CA SER A 52 2.72 3.47 -5.94
C SER A 52 1.44 3.67 -6.72
N ARG A 53 0.30 3.55 -6.06
CA ARG A 53 -1.01 3.47 -6.71
C ARG A 53 -1.93 4.64 -6.38
N PHE A 54 -1.69 5.30 -5.24
CA PHE A 54 -2.62 6.29 -4.68
C PHE A 54 -1.97 7.63 -4.32
N ASP A 55 -0.63 7.76 -4.35
CA ASP A 55 0.01 9.05 -4.10
C ASP A 55 -0.08 9.94 -5.36
N PRO A 56 -0.81 11.08 -5.29
CA PRO A 56 -0.94 11.99 -6.42
C PRO A 56 0.38 12.69 -6.79
N ARG A 57 1.42 12.60 -5.94
CA ARG A 57 2.75 13.18 -6.21
C ARG A 57 3.60 12.33 -7.16
N ARG A 58 3.13 11.15 -7.58
CA ARG A 58 3.87 10.25 -8.48
C ARG A 58 3.94 10.68 -9.95
N ASN A 59 3.53 11.92 -10.26
CA ASN A 59 3.80 12.60 -11.54
C ASN A 59 5.04 13.51 -11.49
N LEU A 60 5.98 13.31 -10.57
CA LEU A 60 7.28 13.99 -10.61
C LEU A 60 8.44 13.00 -10.50
N ASN A 61 9.18 12.89 -11.62
CA ASN A 61 10.55 12.43 -11.78
C ASN A 61 10.82 10.91 -11.77
N TYR A 62 10.74 10.30 -12.96
CA TYR A 62 11.96 9.71 -13.52
C TYR A 62 12.60 10.79 -14.40
N ALA A 63 13.93 10.90 -14.29
CA ALA A 63 14.80 11.89 -14.94
C ALA A 63 14.58 12.03 -16.46
#